data_AF-A0A9X6U4Z3-F1
#
_entry.id   AF-A0A9X6U4Z3-F1
#
_cell.length_a   1.000
_cell.length_b   1.000
_cell.length_c   1.000
_cell.angle_alpha   90.00
_cell.angle_beta   90.00
_cell.angle_gamma   90.00
#
_symmetry.space_group_name_H-M   'P 1'
#
loop_
_entity.id
_entity.type
_entity.pdbx_description
1 polymer ?
#
loop_
_entity_poly.entity_id
_entity_poly.type
_entity_poly.pdbx_seq_one_letter_code
_entity_poly.pdbx_strand_id
1 'polypeptide(L)'
;MAKKEDIGITFEEAVQLLEEGLEITLECDGYSYDIAPSEDWVGGDGQEGYISLVLGNVVYDSAEYILRKSIDFLKENGKTVVIEA
;
A
#
# COMPACT_ATOMS: atom_id res chain seq x y z
N MET A 1 -3.59 17.98 24.03
CA MET A 1 -2.94 17.04 23.11
C MET A 1 -4.04 16.26 22.42
N ALA A 2 -4.34 16.58 21.18
CA ALA A 2 -5.36 15.87 20.42
C ALA A 2 -4.82 14.46 20.12
N LYS A 3 -5.57 13.42 20.50
CA LYS A 3 -5.38 12.10 19.91
C LYS A 3 -5.75 12.28 18.43
N LYS A 4 -4.80 12.12 17.51
CA LYS A 4 -5.15 11.90 16.10
C LYS A 4 -6.05 10.67 16.11
N GLU A 5 -7.30 10.84 15.73
CA GLU A 5 -8.14 9.69 15.40
C GLU A 5 -7.55 9.14 14.10
N ASP A 6 -6.98 7.93 14.16
CA ASP A 6 -6.49 7.16 13.01
C ASP A 6 -7.70 6.78 12.13
N ILE A 7 -8.28 7.75 11.44
CA ILE A 7 -9.27 7.50 10.39
C ILE A 7 -8.45 7.33 9.12
N GLY A 8 -7.95 6.10 8.91
CA GLY A 8 -7.32 5.73 7.66
C GLY A 8 -8.25 6.00 6.47
N ILE A 9 -7.66 6.08 5.28
CA ILE A 9 -8.41 6.27 4.04
C ILE A 9 -9.08 4.97 3.60
N THR A 10 -10.09 5.10 2.75
CA THR A 10 -10.79 3.96 2.16
C THR A 10 -9.93 3.23 1.14
N PHE A 11 -10.34 2.00 0.82
CA PHE A 11 -9.68 1.21 -0.22
C PHE A 11 -9.75 1.93 -1.58
N GLU A 12 -10.91 2.49 -1.92
CA GLU A 12 -11.13 3.21 -3.18
C GLU A 12 -10.28 4.48 -3.27
N GLU A 13 -10.16 5.25 -2.19
CA GLU A 13 -9.28 6.42 -2.12
C GLU A 13 -7.81 6.02 -2.32
N ALA A 14 -7.37 4.95 -1.66
CA ALA A 14 -5.99 4.49 -1.79
C ALA A 14 -5.66 4.01 -3.21
N VAL A 15 -6.58 3.31 -3.88
CA VAL A 15 -6.42 2.94 -5.30
C VAL A 15 -6.28 4.19 -6.17
N GLN A 16 -7.13 5.20 -5.96
CA GLN A 16 -7.08 6.43 -6.74
C GLN A 16 -5.74 7.16 -6.54
N LEU A 17 -5.25 7.26 -5.29
CA LEU A 17 -3.97 7.90 -5.00
C LEU A 17 -2.80 7.18 -5.68
N LEU A 18 -2.79 5.85 -5.64
CA LEU A 18 -1.80 5.05 -6.37
C LEU A 18 -1.84 5.34 -7.89
N GLU A 19 -3.03 5.37 -8.48
CA GLU A 19 -3.20 5.69 -9.91
C GLU A 19 -2.80 7.14 -10.27
N GLU A 20 -2.86 8.06 -9.30
CA GLU A 20 -2.36 9.43 -9.40
C GLU A 20 -0.84 9.54 -9.21
N GLY A 21 -0.15 8.42 -8.98
CA GLY A 21 1.30 8.36 -8.80
C GLY A 21 1.75 8.65 -7.37
N LEU A 22 0.88 8.46 -6.38
CA LEU A 22 1.19 8.70 -4.97
C LEU A 22 1.44 7.38 -4.23
N GLU A 23 2.32 7.43 -3.23
CA GLU A 23 2.56 6.33 -2.31
C GLU A 23 1.43 6.25 -1.27
N ILE A 24 1.12 5.03 -0.84
CA ILE A 24 0.24 4.77 0.31
C ILE A 24 0.96 3.84 1.29
N THR A 25 0.58 3.89 2.56
CA THR A 25 1.15 3.06 3.62
C THR A 25 0.09 2.17 4.23
N LEU A 26 0.41 0.88 4.42
CA LEU A 26 -0.38 -0.06 5.21
C LEU A 26 0.20 -0.14 6.62
N GLU A 27 -0.54 0.35 7.59
CA GLU A 27 -0.20 0.29 9.02
C GLU A 27 -0.82 -0.95 9.66
N CYS A 28 0.02 -1.73 10.34
CA CYS A 28 -0.39 -3.01 10.88
C CYS A 28 0.51 -3.48 12.04
N ASP A 29 -0.08 -3.64 13.23
CA ASP A 29 0.62 -4.04 14.47
C ASP A 29 1.86 -3.17 14.81
N GLY A 30 1.82 -1.88 14.46
CA GLY A 30 2.93 -0.93 14.66
C GLY A 30 4.05 -1.04 13.62
N TYR A 31 3.80 -1.71 12.50
CA TYR A 31 4.66 -1.74 11.33
C TYR A 31 3.97 -1.06 10.13
N SER A 32 4.78 -0.30 9.39
CA SER A 32 4.39 0.41 8.17
C SER A 32 4.89 -0.35 6.95
N TYR A 33 4.04 -0.52 5.94
CA TYR A 33 4.39 -1.15 4.68
C TYR A 33 3.90 -0.32 3.50
N ASP A 34 4.83 0.24 2.74
CA ASP A 34 4.53 1.11 1.63
C ASP A 34 4.16 0.34 0.35
N ILE A 35 3.27 0.97 -0.42
CA ILE A 35 2.89 0.60 -1.78
C ILE A 35 2.98 1.87 -2.63
N ALA A 36 3.68 1.79 -3.75
CA ALA A 36 3.96 2.94 -4.60
C ALA A 36 4.01 2.55 -6.07
N PRO A 37 4.02 3.52 -7.00
CA PRO A 37 4.46 3.30 -8.37
C PRO A 37 5.86 2.68 -8.41
N SER A 38 6.09 1.72 -9.30
CA SER A 38 7.39 1.04 -9.41
C SER A 38 8.53 1.95 -9.86
N GLU A 39 8.21 3.04 -10.56
CA GLU A 39 9.19 4.04 -11.02
C GLU A 39 9.85 4.82 -9.88
N ASP A 40 9.18 4.92 -8.72
CA ASP A 40 9.68 5.63 -7.54
C ASP A 40 10.51 4.74 -6.61
N TRP A 41 10.72 3.47 -6.98
CA TRP A 41 11.26 2.44 -6.10
C TRP A 41 12.54 1.79 -6.60
N VAL A 42 13.51 1.65 -5.68
CA VAL A 42 14.77 0.94 -5.95
C VAL A 42 14.47 -0.54 -6.20
N GLY A 43 14.67 -0.99 -7.44
CA GLY A 43 14.33 -2.34 -7.91
C GLY A 43 13.12 -2.41 -8.85
N GLY A 44 12.36 -1.32 -8.99
CA GLY A 44 11.32 -1.14 -10.00
C GLY A 44 11.78 -0.34 -11.23
N ASP A 45 13.04 0.13 -11.24
CA ASP A 45 13.63 0.95 -12.31
C ASP A 45 13.31 0.41 -13.71
N GLY A 46 12.50 1.18 -14.46
CA GLY A 46 12.15 0.91 -15.86
C GLY A 46 11.02 -0.09 -16.08
N GLN A 47 10.28 -0.47 -15.04
CA GLN A 47 9.05 -1.26 -15.16
C GLN A 47 7.84 -0.39 -14.84
N GLU A 48 6.82 -0.41 -15.70
CA GLU A 48 5.52 0.22 -15.42
C GLU A 48 4.72 -0.66 -14.45
N GLY A 49 4.08 -0.06 -13.45
CA GLY A 49 3.24 -0.75 -12.49
C GLY A 49 3.40 -0.24 -11.06
N TYR A 50 3.10 -1.13 -10.12
CA TYR A 50 3.06 -0.84 -8.69
C TYR A 50 3.87 -1.88 -7.93
N ILE A 51 4.47 -1.47 -6.83
CA ILE A 51 5.32 -2.29 -5.98
C ILE A 51 4.83 -2.22 -4.53
N SER A 52 4.98 -3.32 -3.79
CA SER A 52 4.51 -3.43 -2.40
C SER A 52 5.58 -4.09 -1.55
N LEU A 53 5.90 -3.46 -0.40
CA LEU A 53 6.79 -4.04 0.61
C LEU A 53 6.24 -5.34 1.18
N VAL A 54 4.91 -5.42 1.33
CA VAL A 54 4.23 -6.62 1.84
C VAL A 54 4.48 -7.83 0.93
N LEU A 55 4.54 -7.59 -0.37
CA LEU A 55 4.65 -8.64 -1.39
C LEU A 55 6.08 -8.86 -1.90
N GLY A 56 7.08 -8.31 -1.20
CA GLY A 56 8.49 -8.56 -1.48
C GLY A 56 9.02 -7.85 -2.72
N ASN A 57 8.54 -6.64 -3.00
CA ASN A 57 9.08 -5.76 -4.05
C ASN A 57 8.94 -6.30 -5.47
N VAL A 58 7.84 -7.02 -5.73
CA VAL A 58 7.46 -7.47 -7.08
C VAL A 58 6.57 -6.43 -7.74
N VAL A 59 6.79 -6.16 -9.03
CA VAL A 59 5.97 -5.22 -9.82
C VAL A 59 4.69 -5.90 -10.30
N TYR A 60 3.57 -5.17 -10.19
CA TYR A 60 2.24 -5.60 -10.64
C TYR A 60 1.56 -4.49 -11.45
N ASP A 61 0.75 -4.87 -12.44
CA ASP A 61 0.17 -3.92 -13.40
C ASP A 61 -1.10 -3.19 -12.88
N SER A 62 -1.54 -3.44 -11.64
CA SER A 62 -2.81 -2.91 -11.12
C SER A 62 -2.71 -2.49 -9.65
N ALA A 63 -3.03 -1.21 -9.40
CA ALA A 63 -3.14 -0.62 -8.07
C ALA A 63 -4.18 -1.35 -7.20
N GLU A 64 -5.36 -1.62 -7.76
CA GLU A 64 -6.41 -2.36 -7.05
C GLU A 64 -5.93 -3.76 -6.65
N TYR A 65 -5.33 -4.49 -7.60
CA TYR A 65 -4.88 -5.85 -7.35
C TYR A 65 -3.79 -5.91 -6.27
N ILE A 66 -2.77 -5.05 -6.36
CA ILE A 66 -1.66 -5.06 -5.42
C ILE A 66 -2.10 -4.63 -4.01
N LEU A 67 -2.99 -3.63 -3.91
CA LEU A 67 -3.52 -3.18 -2.63
C LEU A 67 -4.35 -4.28 -1.97
N ARG A 68 -5.27 -4.90 -2.72
CA ARG A 68 -6.11 -5.99 -2.22
C ARG A 68 -5.27 -7.17 -1.75
N LYS A 69 -4.31 -7.61 -2.57
CA LYS A 69 -3.43 -8.74 -2.26
C LYS A 69 -2.54 -8.46 -1.05
N SER A 70 -2.05 -7.23 -0.89
CA SER A 70 -1.25 -6.84 0.28
C SER A 70 -2.09 -6.84 1.56
N ILE A 71 -3.30 -6.30 1.51
CA ILE A 71 -4.25 -6.32 2.63
C ILE A 71 -4.64 -7.75 3.00
N ASP A 72 -4.96 -8.58 2.00
CA ASP A 72 -5.35 -9.98 2.21
C ASP A 72 -4.21 -10.76 2.88
N PHE A 73 -2.96 -10.59 2.42
CA PHE A 73 -1.79 -11.21 3.03
C PHE A 73 -1.61 -10.81 4.52
N LEU A 74 -1.78 -9.53 4.84
CA LEU A 74 -1.70 -9.04 6.22
C LEU A 74 -2.86 -9.57 7.07
N LYS A 75 -4.08 -9.64 6.53
CA LYS A 75 -5.28 -10.13 7.21
C LYS A 75 -5.29 -11.65 7.42
N GLU A 76 -4.73 -12.44 6.50
CA GLU A 76 -4.56 -13.88 6.67
C GLU A 76 -3.73 -14.24 7.91
N ASN A 77 -2.86 -13.32 8.34
CA ASN A 77 -2.09 -13.42 9.57
C ASN A 77 -2.84 -12.91 10.82
N GLY A 78 -4.15 -12.63 10.70
CA GLY A 78 -5.01 -12.16 11.80
C GLY A 78 -4.85 -10.70 12.16
N LYS A 79 -4.21 -9.90 11.31
CA LYS A 79 -3.81 -8.53 11.63
C LYS A 79 -4.86 -7.51 11.18
N THR A 80 -5.00 -6.43 11.95
CA THR A 80 -5.83 -5.27 11.54
C THR A 80 -4.99 -4.35 10.68
N VAL A 81 -5.50 -3.97 9.52
CA VAL A 81 -4.79 -3.11 8.56
C VAL A 81 -5.52 -1.78 8.47
N VAL A 82 -4.75 -0.70 8.63
CA VAL A 82 -5.17 0.68 8.37
C VAL A 82 -4.43 1.17 7.13
N ILE A 83 -5.12 1.88 6.24
CA ILE A 83 -4.52 2.47 5.04
C ILE A 83 -4.30 3.95 5.29
N GLU A 84 -3.09 4.43 5.01
CA GLU A 84 -2.68 5.83 5.16
C GLU A 84 -2.12 6.36 3.83
N ALA A 85 -2.12 7.68 3.67
CA ALA A 85 -1.57 8.41 2.53
C ALA A 85 -0.73 9.60 3.00
#